data_AF-A0A0Q8ZI04-F1
#
_entry.id   AF-A0A0Q8ZI04-F1
#
_cell.length_a   1.000
_cell.length_b   1.000
_cell.length_c   1.000
_cell.angle_alpha   90.00
_cell.angle_beta   90.00
_cell.angle_gamma   90.00
#
_symmetry.space_group_name_H-M   'P 1'
#
loop_
_entity.id
_entity.type
_entity.pdbx_description
1 polymer ?
#
loop_
_entity_poly.entity_id
_entity_poly.type
_entity_poly.pdbx_seq_one_letter_code
_entity_poly.pdbx_strand_id
1 'polypeptide(L)'
;MVTSEPDARRQSIAAAFAIAIAEQVPAYRSVLDTEGVASVADVSIVGNEEEVAAQLRRFAQAGVTEFTGFLYRGPDTVARTTTLLAGIRL
;
A
#
# COMPACT_ATOMS: atom_id res chain seq x y z
N MET A 1 3.98 3.03 0.23
CA MET A 1 5.42 2.74 0.37
C MET A 1 6.16 3.34 -0.83
N VAL A 2 7.15 4.18 -0.55
CA VAL A 2 8.05 4.75 -1.57
C VAL A 2 9.21 3.80 -1.85
N THR A 3 9.47 3.50 -3.11
CA THR A 3 10.55 2.60 -3.55
C THR A 3 10.94 2.86 -5.01
N SER A 4 12.16 2.52 -5.40
CA SER A 4 12.61 2.47 -6.79
C SER A 4 12.34 1.12 -7.47
N GLU A 5 11.85 0.12 -6.73
CA GLU A 5 11.64 -1.25 -7.22
C GLU A 5 10.19 -1.73 -6.97
N PRO A 6 9.18 -1.05 -7.55
CA PRO A 6 7.79 -1.27 -7.18
C PRO A 6 7.29 -2.69 -7.42
N ASP A 7 7.69 -3.32 -8.54
CA ASP A 7 7.24 -4.68 -8.87
C ASP A 7 7.85 -5.73 -7.95
N ALA A 8 9.14 -5.63 -7.65
CA ALA A 8 9.79 -6.49 -6.67
C ALA A 8 9.15 -6.34 -5.27
N ARG A 9 8.72 -5.13 -4.92
CA ARG A 9 8.01 -4.88 -3.66
C ARG A 9 6.60 -5.45 -3.66
N ARG A 10 5.83 -5.34 -4.74
CA ARG A 10 4.50 -5.98 -4.86
C ARG A 10 4.61 -7.50 -4.73
N GLN A 11 5.59 -8.12 -5.40
CA GLN A 11 5.85 -9.56 -5.27
C GLN A 11 6.19 -9.96 -3.81
N SER A 12 7.05 -9.16 -3.14
CA SER A 12 7.38 -9.40 -1.72
C SER A 12 6.17 -9.28 -0.81
N ILE A 13 5.25 -8.34 -1.06
CA ILE A 13 4.00 -8.18 -0.28
C ILE A 13 3.10 -9.40 -0.52
N ALA A 14 2.89 -9.79 -1.78
CA ALA A 14 2.06 -10.94 -2.12
C ALA A 14 2.58 -12.21 -1.43
N ALA A 15 3.88 -12.46 -1.46
CA ALA A 15 4.49 -13.60 -0.79
C ALA A 15 4.34 -13.56 0.74
N ALA A 16 4.59 -12.39 1.36
CA ALA A 16 4.54 -12.25 2.82
C ALA A 16 3.13 -12.42 3.39
N PHE A 17 2.10 -12.02 2.64
CA PHE A 17 0.71 -12.11 3.08
C PHE A 17 -0.04 -13.33 2.50
N ALA A 18 0.58 -14.12 1.62
CA ALA A 18 -0.04 -15.32 1.05
C ALA A 18 -0.60 -16.27 2.12
N ILE A 19 0.18 -16.54 3.17
CA ILE A 19 -0.20 -17.48 4.25
C ILE A 19 -1.29 -16.87 5.16
N ALA A 20 -1.16 -15.59 5.52
CA ALA A 20 -2.10 -14.91 6.39
C ALA A 20 -3.51 -14.81 5.76
N ILE A 21 -3.58 -14.58 4.44
CA ILE A 21 -4.84 -14.45 3.70
C ILE A 21 -5.47 -15.81 3.41
N ALA A 22 -4.69 -16.81 3.03
CA ALA A 22 -5.20 -18.09 2.54
C ALA A 22 -5.66 -19.04 3.66
N GLU A 23 -4.97 -19.08 4.80
CA GLU A 23 -5.20 -20.13 5.81
C GLU A 23 -5.67 -19.61 7.17
N GLN A 24 -5.36 -18.36 7.53
CA GLN A 24 -5.44 -17.92 8.93
C GLN A 24 -6.50 -16.85 9.20
N VAL A 25 -7.04 -16.14 8.18
CA VAL A 25 -8.00 -15.04 8.39
C VAL A 25 -9.10 -14.99 7.32
N PRO A 26 -10.16 -15.81 7.41
CA PRO A 26 -11.26 -15.84 6.44
C PRO A 26 -11.93 -14.47 6.22
N ALA A 27 -12.10 -13.68 7.28
CA ALA A 27 -12.66 -12.33 7.20
C ALA A 27 -11.84 -11.40 6.30
N TYR A 28 -10.52 -11.57 6.29
CA TYR A 28 -9.63 -10.76 5.46
C TYR A 28 -9.69 -11.17 3.98
N ARG A 29 -9.88 -12.46 3.70
CA ARG A 29 -10.14 -12.92 2.33
C ARG A 29 -11.44 -12.34 1.76
N SER A 30 -12.51 -12.32 2.54
CA SER A 30 -13.80 -11.74 2.12
C SER A 30 -13.70 -10.27 1.72
N VAL A 31 -12.85 -9.48 2.40
CA VAL A 31 -12.60 -8.08 2.05
C VAL A 31 -11.94 -7.98 0.67
N LEU A 32 -10.94 -8.81 0.38
CA LEU A 32 -10.28 -8.80 -0.93
C LEU A 32 -11.20 -9.27 -2.06
N ASP A 33 -12.04 -10.27 -1.79
CA ASP A 33 -13.06 -10.73 -2.75
C ASP A 33 -14.07 -9.63 -3.08
N THR A 34 -14.46 -8.83 -2.09
CA THR A 34 -15.38 -7.68 -2.27
C THR A 34 -14.79 -6.62 -3.20
N GLU A 35 -13.48 -6.37 -3.09
CA GLU A 35 -12.75 -5.44 -3.96
C GLU A 35 -12.36 -6.08 -5.31
N GLY A 36 -12.62 -7.37 -5.51
CA GLY A 36 -12.30 -8.10 -6.73
C GLY A 36 -10.79 -8.29 -6.97
N VAL A 37 -9.97 -8.29 -5.92
CA VAL A 37 -8.51 -8.39 -6.01
C VAL A 37 -7.98 -9.74 -5.55
N ALA A 38 -6.84 -10.16 -6.10
CA ALA A 38 -6.26 -11.47 -5.79
C ALA A 38 -5.43 -11.43 -4.51
N SER A 39 -4.77 -10.30 -4.22
CA SER A 39 -3.77 -10.15 -3.18
C SER A 39 -3.78 -8.76 -2.56
N VAL A 40 -3.24 -8.66 -1.33
CA VAL A 40 -2.95 -7.37 -0.67
C VAL A 40 -2.01 -6.50 -1.50
N ALA A 41 -1.15 -7.11 -2.31
CA ALA A 41 -0.28 -6.38 -3.20
C ALA A 41 -1.05 -5.51 -4.22
N ASP A 42 -2.26 -5.94 -4.61
CA ASP A 42 -3.08 -5.26 -5.61
C ASP A 42 -3.74 -3.98 -5.07
N VAL A 43 -3.98 -3.94 -3.75
CA VAL A 43 -4.54 -2.79 -3.03
C VAL A 43 -3.48 -1.96 -2.29
N SER A 44 -2.21 -2.35 -2.39
CA SER A 44 -1.10 -1.66 -1.74
C SER A 44 -0.60 -0.47 -2.56
N ILE A 45 -0.47 0.69 -1.93
CA ILE A 45 0.18 1.86 -2.53
C ILE A 45 1.68 1.64 -2.56
N VAL A 46 2.23 1.33 -3.74
CA VAL A 46 3.66 1.08 -3.96
C VAL A 46 4.10 1.76 -5.25
N GLY A 47 5.16 2.55 -5.16
CA GLY A 47 5.70 3.30 -6.28
C GLY A 47 6.85 4.20 -5.87
N ASN A 48 7.36 4.99 -6.81
CA ASN A 48 8.20 6.14 -6.48
C ASN A 48 7.37 7.25 -5.81
N GLU A 49 8.02 8.34 -5.42
CA GLU A 49 7.38 9.47 -4.74
C GLU A 49 6.21 10.08 -5.53
N GLU A 50 6.37 10.27 -6.85
CA GLU A 50 5.36 10.88 -7.70
C GLU A 50 4.13 9.97 -7.86
N GLU A 51 4.37 8.68 -8.09
CA GLU A 51 3.32 7.67 -8.19
C GLU A 51 2.52 7.59 -6.90
N VAL A 52 3.21 7.47 -5.75
CA VAL A 52 2.56 7.42 -4.43
C VAL A 52 1.76 8.70 -4.18
N ALA A 53 2.31 9.87 -4.47
CA ALA A 53 1.61 11.14 -4.34
C ALA A 53 0.36 11.22 -5.21
N ALA A 54 0.45 10.75 -6.47
CA ALA A 54 -0.69 10.71 -7.37
C ALA A 54 -1.82 9.82 -6.83
N GLN A 55 -1.49 8.66 -6.26
CA GLN A 55 -2.49 7.79 -5.63
C GLN A 55 -3.19 8.46 -4.44
N LEU A 56 -2.42 9.10 -3.55
CA LEU A 56 -2.98 9.80 -2.39
C LEU A 56 -3.89 10.97 -2.81
N ARG A 57 -3.53 11.72 -3.86
CA ARG A 57 -4.39 12.79 -4.40
C ARG A 57 -5.71 12.25 -4.97
N ARG A 58 -5.70 11.06 -5.59
CA ARG A 58 -6.95 10.41 -6.03
C ARG A 58 -7.88 10.10 -4.85
N PHE A 59 -7.33 9.66 -3.72
CA PHE A 59 -8.14 9.46 -2.51
C PHE A 59 -8.68 10.78 -1.95
N ALA A 60 -7.87 11.83 -1.91
CA ALA A 60 -8.32 13.15 -1.48
C ALA A 60 -9.45 13.69 -2.39
N GLN A 61 -9.31 13.53 -3.71
CA GLN A 61 -10.35 13.89 -4.69
C GLN A 61 -11.63 13.06 -4.53
N ALA A 62 -11.53 11.82 -4.04
CA ALA A 62 -12.67 10.99 -3.67
C ALA A 62 -13.31 11.38 -2.32
N GLY A 63 -12.78 12.41 -1.64
CA GLY A 63 -13.32 12.94 -0.38
C GLY A 63 -12.69 12.32 0.88
N VAL A 64 -11.59 11.57 0.76
CA VAL A 64 -10.87 11.05 1.92
C VAL A 64 -10.24 12.20 2.69
N THR A 65 -10.59 12.32 3.98
CA THR A 65 -10.09 13.37 4.88
C THR A 65 -8.91 12.91 5.73
N GLU A 66 -8.75 11.60 5.93
CA GLU A 66 -7.68 11.01 6.72
C GLU A 66 -7.08 9.79 6.00
N PHE A 67 -5.76 9.72 5.98
CA PHE A 67 -5.03 8.59 5.44
C PHE A 67 -4.10 8.00 6.50
N THR A 68 -4.31 6.73 6.85
CA THR A 68 -3.41 5.96 7.72
C THR A 68 -2.75 4.86 6.91
N GLY A 69 -1.42 4.90 6.82
CA GLY A 69 -0.64 3.91 6.08
C GLY A 69 0.10 2.93 7.00
N PHE A 70 -0.07 1.64 6.78
CA PHE A 70 0.86 0.64 7.30
C PHE A 70 2.13 0.62 6.44
N LEU A 71 3.27 1.01 7.03
CA LEU A 71 4.55 1.05 6.32
C LEU A 71 5.21 -0.32 6.37
N TYR A 72 5.31 -0.95 5.20
CA TYR A 72 5.92 -2.26 5.04
C TYR A 72 7.42 -2.11 4.73
N ARG A 73 8.27 -2.91 5.43
CA ARG A 73 9.74 -2.97 5.35
C ARG A 73 10.51 -1.80 6.01
N GLY A 74 11.85 -1.97 6.04
CA GLY A 74 12.82 -1.34 6.94
C GLY A 74 13.05 0.18 6.83
N PRO A 75 14.04 0.71 7.59
CA PRO A 75 14.15 2.13 7.94
C PRO A 75 14.12 3.11 6.77
N ASP A 76 14.80 2.80 5.66
CA ASP A 76 14.86 3.69 4.48
C ASP A 76 13.50 3.88 3.83
N THR A 77 12.70 2.82 3.80
CA THR A 77 11.34 2.85 3.24
C THR A 77 10.42 3.70 4.11
N VAL A 78 10.56 3.54 5.43
CA VAL A 78 9.83 4.34 6.42
C VAL A 78 10.21 5.81 6.25
N ALA A 79 11.50 6.14 6.28
CA ALA A 79 12.00 7.50 6.17
C ALA A 79 11.53 8.18 4.87
N ARG A 80 11.70 7.56 3.70
CA ARG A 80 11.25 8.14 2.43
C ARG A 80 9.75 8.35 2.38
N THR A 81 8.98 7.37 2.87
CA THR A 81 7.51 7.47 2.85
C THR A 81 7.02 8.54 3.83
N THR A 82 7.59 8.63 5.03
CA THR A 82 7.19 9.66 6.00
C THR A 82 7.61 11.06 5.58
N THR A 83 8.79 11.23 4.96
CA THR A 83 9.21 12.50 4.36
C THR A 83 8.23 12.95 3.28
N LEU A 84 7.80 12.05 2.38
CA LEU A 84 6.78 12.36 1.38
C LEU A 84 5.45 12.78 2.04
N LEU A 85 4.95 12.00 3.00
CA LEU A 85 3.69 12.26 3.68
C LEU A 85 3.70 13.57 4.48
N ALA A 86 4.84 13.96 5.06
CA ALA A 86 4.97 15.23 5.77
C ALA A 86 5.01 16.45 4.82
N GLY A 87 5.49 16.27 3.59
CA GLY A 87 5.64 17.34 2.60
C GLY A 87 4.49 17.48 1.62
N ILE A 88 3.63 16.47 1.49
CA ILE A 88 2.56 16.45 0.50
C ILE A 88 1.38 17.36 0.90
N ARG A 89 0.83 18.08 -0.08
CA ARG A 89 -0.46 18.77 0.01
C ARG A 89 -1.46 17.98 -0.85
N LEU A 90 -2.52 17.50 -0.20
CA LEU A 90 -3.59 16.69 -0.79
C LEU A 90 -4.82 17.54 -1.08
#